data_AF-A0A530BVD7-F1
#
_entry.id   AF-A0A530BVD7-F1
#
_cell.length_a   1.000
_cell.length_b   1.000
_cell.length_c   1.000
_cell.angle_alpha   90.00
_cell.angle_beta   90.00
_cell.angle_gamma   90.00
#
_symmetry.space_group_name_H-M   'P 1'
#
loop_
_entity.id
_entity.type
_entity.pdbx_description
1 polymer ?
#
loop_
_entity_poly.entity_id
_entity_poly.type
_entity_poly.pdbx_seq_one_letter_code
_entity_poly.pdbx_strand_id
1 'polypeptide(L)'
;LSMYGAKLAVTLPYSASDGAKVVSDMGSLVEAPDAVVVASGDGSPIVVLGALKAKGIPGKAVSLIGTERWLERPIDPLYEGAYIATLDQSETGPIADRFKATYNYQPDVNVAYAYDMVALTAGIASSVGPNGFSKQVLENTSGFRGSTGLFRFRADGSSQRSMPFFKVEKGRLKLVEKQTSGF
;
A
#
# COMPACT_ATOMS: atom_id res chain seq x y z
N LEU A 1 0.03 9.34 -14.32
CA LEU A 1 1.24 9.37 -13.45
C LEU A 1 2.05 10.67 -13.53
N SER A 2 1.59 11.72 -14.25
CA SER A 2 2.31 13.01 -14.37
C SER A 2 2.22 13.96 -13.16
N MET A 3 1.65 13.54 -12.02
CA MET A 3 1.34 14.49 -10.93
C MET A 3 2.57 14.95 -10.13
N TYR A 4 3.73 14.29 -10.27
CA TYR A 4 4.96 14.62 -9.53
C TYR A 4 6.23 14.59 -10.41
N GLY A 5 6.09 14.82 -11.73
CA GLY A 5 7.24 14.85 -12.65
C GLY A 5 7.76 13.48 -13.12
N ALA A 6 7.25 12.37 -12.58
CA ALA A 6 7.55 11.04 -13.09
C ALA A 6 6.83 10.76 -14.43
N LYS A 7 7.51 10.10 -15.36
CA LYS A 7 6.95 9.62 -16.63
C LYS A 7 6.87 8.10 -16.61
N LEU A 8 5.68 7.56 -16.88
CA LEU A 8 5.51 6.13 -17.09
C LEU A 8 6.19 5.73 -18.41
N ALA A 9 7.22 4.89 -18.34
CA ALA A 9 7.93 4.40 -19.52
C ALA A 9 7.19 3.24 -20.19
N VAL A 10 6.79 2.23 -19.41
CA VAL A 10 6.09 1.03 -19.90
C VAL A 10 5.22 0.42 -18.79
N THR A 11 4.18 -0.32 -19.16
CA THR A 11 3.43 -1.21 -18.26
C THR A 11 3.31 -2.56 -18.92
N LEU A 12 3.71 -3.62 -18.21
CA LEU A 12 3.66 -4.99 -18.70
C LEU A 12 2.90 -5.86 -17.71
N PRO A 13 1.76 -6.46 -18.10
CA PRO A 13 1.10 -7.46 -17.28
C PRO A 13 1.96 -8.72 -17.21
N TYR A 14 1.87 -9.45 -16.11
CA TYR A 14 2.53 -10.74 -15.94
C TYR A 14 1.68 -11.70 -15.12
N SER A 15 1.96 -12.98 -15.27
CA SER A 15 1.41 -14.05 -14.43
C SER A 15 2.52 -14.64 -13.54
N ALA A 16 2.14 -15.47 -12.57
CA ALA A 16 3.09 -16.13 -11.69
C ALA A 16 4.14 -17.00 -12.43
N SER A 17 3.87 -17.47 -13.65
CA SER A 17 4.81 -18.27 -14.45
C SER A 17 5.76 -17.46 -15.32
N ASP A 18 5.47 -16.17 -15.57
CA ASP A 18 6.07 -15.43 -16.68
C ASP A 18 7.11 -14.40 -16.24
N GLY A 19 7.56 -14.44 -14.99
CA GLY A 19 8.42 -13.41 -14.41
C GLY A 19 9.74 -13.20 -15.17
N ALA A 20 10.38 -14.25 -15.67
CA ALA A 20 11.59 -14.12 -16.49
C ALA A 20 11.29 -13.43 -17.83
N LYS A 21 10.17 -13.79 -18.46
CA LYS A 21 9.75 -13.22 -19.75
C LYS A 21 9.45 -11.73 -19.59
N VAL A 22 8.63 -11.34 -18.62
CA VAL A 22 8.22 -9.93 -18.44
C VAL A 22 9.42 -9.03 -18.12
N VAL A 23 10.40 -9.52 -17.34
CA VAL A 23 11.62 -8.77 -17.04
C VAL A 23 12.49 -8.62 -18.29
N SER A 24 12.56 -9.65 -19.14
CA SER A 24 13.26 -9.56 -20.43
C SER A 24 12.57 -8.56 -21.37
N ASP A 25 11.24 -8.60 -21.47
CA ASP A 25 10.46 -7.67 -22.28
C ASP A 25 10.59 -6.22 -21.75
N MET A 26 10.63 -6.03 -20.42
CA MET A 26 10.87 -4.72 -19.82
C MET A 26 12.22 -4.16 -20.27
N GLY A 27 13.28 -4.97 -20.19
CA GLY A 27 14.64 -4.54 -20.55
C GLY A 27 14.84 -4.26 -22.03
N SER A 28 14.00 -4.80 -22.92
CA SER A 28 14.04 -4.46 -24.36
C SER A 28 13.30 -3.16 -24.71
N LEU A 29 12.41 -2.71 -23.82
CA LEU A 29 11.60 -1.50 -24.00
C LEU A 29 12.16 -0.30 -23.21
N VAL A 30 12.83 -0.56 -22.09
CA VAL A 30 13.36 0.46 -21.19
C VAL A 30 14.77 0.07 -20.74
N GLU A 31 15.77 0.80 -21.23
CA GLU A 31 17.18 0.51 -20.98
C GLU A 31 17.63 0.89 -19.54
N ALA A 32 17.21 2.06 -19.06
CA ALA A 32 17.63 2.61 -17.77
C ALA A 32 16.45 3.28 -17.02
N PRO A 33 15.57 2.51 -16.36
CA PRO A 33 14.50 3.07 -15.54
C PRO A 33 15.04 3.64 -14.22
N ASP A 34 14.53 4.78 -13.76
CA ASP A 34 14.82 5.30 -12.41
C ASP A 34 14.18 4.45 -11.31
N ALA A 35 13.04 3.83 -11.62
CA ALA A 35 12.30 2.97 -10.71
C ALA A 35 11.56 1.84 -11.44
N VAL A 36 11.42 0.71 -10.76
CA VAL A 36 10.60 -0.42 -11.19
C VAL A 36 9.51 -0.65 -10.15
N VAL A 37 8.25 -0.57 -10.59
CA VAL A 37 7.08 -0.87 -9.76
C VAL A 37 6.63 -2.29 -10.08
N VAL A 38 6.52 -3.13 -9.06
CA VAL A 38 6.04 -4.50 -9.20
C VAL A 38 4.76 -4.67 -8.40
N ALA A 39 3.63 -4.65 -9.10
CA ALA A 39 2.31 -4.91 -8.54
C ALA A 39 1.90 -6.36 -8.84
N SER A 40 1.63 -7.17 -7.81
CA SER A 40 1.35 -8.61 -7.95
C SER A 40 -0.11 -8.98 -7.68
N GLY A 41 -0.95 -8.01 -7.28
CA GLY A 41 -2.29 -8.31 -6.78
C GLY A 41 -2.22 -9.26 -5.59
N ASP A 42 -2.98 -10.37 -5.64
CA ASP A 42 -2.96 -11.45 -4.63
C ASP A 42 -1.75 -12.39 -4.78
N GLY A 43 -1.06 -12.30 -5.93
CA GLY A 43 0.08 -13.14 -6.28
C GLY A 43 1.36 -12.77 -5.52
N SER A 44 2.32 -13.69 -5.53
CA SER A 44 3.65 -13.46 -4.97
C SER A 44 4.55 -12.72 -5.97
N PRO A 45 5.29 -11.66 -5.57
CA PRO A 45 6.21 -10.95 -6.45
C PRO A 45 7.51 -11.73 -6.72
N ILE A 46 7.76 -12.81 -5.98
CA ILE A 46 9.07 -13.47 -5.88
C ILE A 46 9.64 -13.92 -7.23
N VAL A 47 8.81 -14.42 -8.14
CA VAL A 47 9.28 -14.85 -9.47
C VAL A 47 9.80 -13.67 -10.29
N VAL A 48 9.12 -12.52 -10.24
CA VAL A 48 9.57 -11.28 -10.90
C VAL A 48 10.79 -10.71 -10.21
N LEU A 49 10.82 -10.67 -8.88
CA LEU A 49 11.96 -10.15 -8.12
C LEU A 49 13.22 -10.99 -8.33
N GLY A 50 13.08 -12.31 -8.39
CA GLY A 50 14.18 -13.21 -8.72
C GLY A 50 14.74 -12.95 -10.13
N ALA A 51 13.86 -12.76 -11.12
CA ALA A 51 14.25 -12.42 -12.47
C ALA A 51 14.92 -11.04 -12.58
N LEU A 52 14.39 -10.02 -11.89
CA LEU A 52 15.01 -8.69 -11.79
C LEU A 52 16.41 -8.78 -11.17
N LYS A 53 16.54 -9.51 -10.06
CA LYS A 53 17.83 -9.71 -9.38
C LYS A 53 18.85 -10.40 -10.28
N ALA A 54 18.44 -11.39 -11.07
CA ALA A 54 19.30 -12.05 -12.05
C ALA A 54 19.79 -11.10 -13.16
N LYS A 55 19.06 -10.02 -13.43
CA LYS A 55 19.45 -8.91 -14.32
C LYS A 55 20.17 -7.77 -13.60
N GLY A 56 20.45 -7.90 -12.31
CA GLY A 56 21.12 -6.86 -11.51
C GLY A 56 20.21 -5.71 -11.10
N ILE A 57 18.89 -5.91 -11.07
CA ILE A 57 17.89 -4.91 -10.68
C ILE A 57 17.25 -5.31 -9.32
N PRO A 58 17.11 -4.39 -8.35
CA PRO A 58 17.61 -3.02 -8.38
C PRO A 58 19.14 -2.99 -8.25
N GLY A 59 19.79 -2.20 -9.10
CA GLY A 59 21.20 -1.82 -8.94
C GLY A 59 21.34 -0.64 -7.97
N LYS A 60 22.47 0.07 -8.00
CA LYS A 60 22.66 1.26 -7.15
C LYS A 60 21.77 2.46 -7.53
N ALA A 61 21.31 2.52 -8.77
CA ALA A 61 20.60 3.67 -9.33
C ALA A 61 19.08 3.48 -9.49
N VAL A 62 18.59 2.24 -9.36
CA VAL A 62 17.18 1.91 -9.64
C VAL A 62 16.44 1.68 -8.33
N SER A 63 15.33 2.38 -8.11
CA SER A 63 14.45 2.11 -6.97
C SER A 63 13.49 0.98 -7.25
N LEU A 64 13.42 -0.01 -6.37
CA LEU A 64 12.37 -1.03 -6.41
C LEU A 64 11.18 -0.57 -5.57
N ILE A 65 9.98 -0.58 -6.15
CA ILE A 65 8.75 -0.16 -5.48
C ILE A 65 7.76 -1.32 -5.48
N GLY A 66 7.33 -1.72 -4.29
CA GLY A 66 6.29 -2.72 -4.08
C GLY A 66 4.96 -2.08 -3.68
N THR A 67 3.90 -2.89 -3.70
CA THR A 67 2.59 -2.53 -3.15
C THR A 67 2.45 -3.08 -1.73
N GLU A 68 1.56 -2.50 -0.92
CA GLU A 68 1.27 -3.01 0.44
C GLU A 68 0.94 -4.51 0.48
N ARG A 69 0.35 -5.06 -0.60
CA ARG A 69 -0.02 -6.48 -0.71
C ARG A 69 1.16 -7.45 -0.60
N TRP A 70 2.39 -6.98 -0.83
CA TRP A 70 3.59 -7.79 -0.56
C TRP A 70 3.72 -8.20 0.90
N LEU A 71 3.14 -7.39 1.80
CA LEU A 71 3.18 -7.54 3.25
C LEU A 71 2.04 -8.42 3.79
N GLU A 72 1.14 -8.89 2.94
CA GLU A 72 0.18 -9.97 3.28
C GLU A 72 0.89 -11.31 3.49
N ARG A 73 2.20 -11.37 3.18
CA ARG A 73 3.10 -12.51 3.39
C ARG A 73 4.30 -12.06 4.22
N PRO A 74 5.03 -13.00 4.87
CA PRO A 74 6.29 -12.66 5.52
C PRO A 74 7.24 -11.94 4.57
N ILE A 75 7.96 -10.94 5.08
CA ILE A 75 8.95 -10.19 4.30
C ILE A 75 10.04 -11.16 3.80
N ASP A 76 10.19 -11.25 2.49
CA ASP A 76 11.20 -12.08 1.84
C ASP A 76 12.52 -11.30 1.69
N PRO A 77 13.70 -11.96 1.73
CA PRO A 77 14.98 -11.31 1.47
C PRO A 77 15.07 -10.55 0.13
N LEU A 78 14.28 -10.93 -0.88
CA LEU A 78 14.19 -10.22 -2.15
C LEU A 78 13.51 -8.85 -2.05
N TYR A 79 12.88 -8.53 -0.93
CA TYR A 79 12.27 -7.23 -0.70
C TYR A 79 13.29 -6.20 -0.21
N GLU A 80 14.51 -6.61 0.14
CA GLU A 80 15.53 -5.72 0.71
C GLU A 80 15.77 -4.49 -0.18
N GLY A 81 15.72 -3.32 0.43
CA GLY A 81 15.87 -2.03 -0.24
C GLY A 81 14.64 -1.54 -0.99
N ALA A 82 13.58 -2.36 -1.12
CA ALA A 82 12.33 -1.95 -1.76
C ALA A 82 11.60 -0.90 -0.92
N TYR A 83 10.92 -0.01 -1.62
CA TYR A 83 10.03 0.97 -1.03
C TYR A 83 8.57 0.49 -1.08
N ILE A 84 7.84 0.65 0.01
CA ILE A 84 6.44 0.24 0.15
C ILE A 84 5.67 1.31 0.93
N ALA A 85 4.57 1.80 0.37
CA ALA A 85 3.57 2.56 1.12
C ALA A 85 2.56 1.59 1.73
N THR A 86 2.27 1.71 3.02
CA THR A 86 1.33 0.84 3.76
C THR A 86 0.76 1.56 4.97
N LEU A 87 -0.16 0.95 5.70
CA LEU A 87 -0.70 1.49 6.95
C LEU A 87 0.38 1.58 8.05
N ASP A 88 0.25 2.59 8.91
CA ASP A 88 1.12 2.75 10.09
C ASP A 88 0.79 1.68 11.14
N GLN A 89 1.72 0.76 11.39
CA GLN A 89 1.53 -0.29 12.39
C GLN A 89 1.36 0.26 13.81
N SER A 90 1.82 1.48 14.09
CA SER A 90 1.58 2.12 15.39
C SER A 90 0.14 2.61 15.55
N GLU A 91 -0.56 2.91 14.45
CA GLU A 91 -1.98 3.29 14.45
C GLU A 91 -2.87 2.03 14.46
N THR A 92 -2.51 0.99 13.69
CA THR A 92 -3.30 -0.25 13.60
C THR A 92 -3.06 -1.24 14.74
N GLY A 93 -1.94 -1.13 15.45
CA GLY A 93 -1.55 -2.06 16.53
C GLY A 93 -2.62 -2.23 17.62
N PRO A 94 -3.17 -1.14 18.21
CA PRO A 94 -4.18 -1.25 19.26
C PRO A 94 -5.44 -2.04 18.86
N ILE A 95 -5.91 -1.89 17.63
CA ILE A 95 -7.07 -2.68 17.17
C ILE A 95 -6.69 -4.13 16.89
N ALA A 96 -5.47 -4.36 16.40
CA ALA A 96 -4.97 -5.71 16.16
C ALA A 96 -4.87 -6.53 17.46
N ASP A 97 -4.38 -5.91 18.54
CA ASP A 97 -4.27 -6.53 19.86
C ASP A 97 -5.65 -6.89 20.44
N ARG A 98 -6.62 -5.97 20.35
CA ARG A 98 -8.00 -6.21 20.81
C ARG A 98 -8.67 -7.34 20.03
N PHE A 99 -8.48 -7.37 18.71
CA PHE A 99 -9.02 -8.43 17.88
C PHE A 99 -8.43 -9.79 18.25
N LYS A 100 -7.10 -9.89 18.34
CA LYS A 100 -6.43 -11.13 18.72
C LYS A 100 -6.83 -11.63 20.10
N ALA A 101 -6.97 -10.74 21.08
CA ALA A 101 -7.45 -11.10 22.42
C ALA A 101 -8.88 -11.68 22.40
N THR A 102 -9.71 -11.26 21.45
CA THR A 102 -11.11 -11.70 21.33
C THR A 102 -11.24 -13.01 20.52
N TYR A 103 -10.55 -13.09 19.39
CA TYR A 103 -10.75 -14.16 18.39
C TYR A 103 -9.62 -15.17 18.32
N ASN A 104 -8.52 -14.95 19.05
CA ASN A 104 -7.36 -15.85 19.14
C ASN A 104 -6.64 -16.13 17.81
N TYR A 105 -6.70 -15.20 16.84
CA TYR A 105 -5.86 -15.22 15.64
C TYR A 105 -5.48 -13.78 15.22
N GLN A 106 -4.49 -13.67 14.33
CA GLN A 106 -4.02 -12.38 13.83
C GLN A 106 -5.02 -11.79 12.83
N PRO A 107 -5.41 -10.51 12.98
CA PRO A 107 -6.29 -9.87 12.00
C PRO A 107 -5.55 -9.62 10.68
N ASP A 108 -6.29 -9.71 9.58
CA ASP A 108 -5.88 -9.12 8.31
C ASP A 108 -6.20 -7.62 8.29
N VAL A 109 -5.81 -6.93 7.22
CA VAL A 109 -6.08 -5.49 7.06
C VAL A 109 -7.58 -5.17 6.94
N ASN A 110 -8.40 -6.11 6.45
CA ASN A 110 -9.84 -5.90 6.28
C ASN A 110 -10.54 -5.76 7.62
N VAL A 111 -10.05 -6.43 8.66
CA VAL A 111 -10.54 -6.24 10.03
C VAL A 111 -10.40 -4.78 10.45
N ALA A 112 -9.23 -4.17 10.25
CA ALA A 112 -9.01 -2.76 10.62
C ALA A 112 -9.94 -1.83 9.82
N TYR A 113 -10.13 -2.09 8.53
CA TYR A 113 -11.09 -1.33 7.71
C TYR A 113 -12.53 -1.48 8.20
N ALA A 114 -12.96 -2.68 8.58
CA ALA A 114 -14.30 -2.91 9.10
C ALA A 114 -14.54 -2.14 10.42
N TYR A 115 -13.55 -2.15 11.34
CA TYR A 115 -13.63 -1.37 12.57
C TYR A 115 -13.76 0.13 12.29
N ASP A 116 -12.97 0.66 11.35
CA ASP A 116 -13.05 2.06 10.97
C ASP A 116 -14.41 2.44 10.39
N MET A 117 -15.02 1.57 9.57
CA MET A 117 -16.35 1.82 9.01
C MET A 117 -17.45 1.82 10.08
N VAL A 118 -17.37 0.93 11.06
CA VAL A 118 -18.31 0.90 12.19
C VAL A 118 -18.13 2.15 13.06
N ALA A 119 -16.89 2.50 13.41
CA ALA A 119 -16.57 3.69 14.20
C ALA A 119 -17.02 4.98 13.50
N LEU A 120 -16.76 5.08 12.19
CA LEU A 120 -17.23 6.17 11.34
C LEU A 120 -18.75 6.30 11.39
N THR A 121 -19.47 5.21 11.13
CA THR A 121 -20.94 5.21 11.06
C THR A 121 -21.55 5.61 12.40
N ALA A 122 -21.04 5.06 13.51
CA ALA A 122 -21.44 5.43 14.86
C ALA A 122 -21.11 6.89 15.19
N GLY A 123 -19.95 7.39 14.74
CA GLY A 123 -19.53 8.77 14.90
C GLY A 123 -20.45 9.75 14.17
N ILE A 124 -20.81 9.47 12.92
CA ILE A 124 -21.76 10.28 12.14
C ILE A 124 -23.13 10.30 12.82
N ALA A 125 -23.65 9.12 13.19
CA ALA A 125 -24.97 9.00 13.81
C ALA A 125 -25.04 9.75 15.16
N SER A 126 -23.97 9.72 15.96
CA SER A 126 -23.94 10.40 17.26
C SER A 126 -23.72 11.91 17.17
N SER A 127 -22.96 12.39 16.19
CA SER A 127 -22.61 13.81 16.05
C SER A 127 -23.60 14.63 15.21
N VAL A 128 -24.15 14.05 14.14
CA VAL A 128 -25.03 14.75 13.18
C VAL A 128 -26.45 14.18 13.20
N GLY A 129 -26.62 12.93 13.63
CA GLY A 129 -27.92 12.24 13.60
C GLY A 129 -28.23 11.59 12.25
N PRO A 130 -29.49 11.16 12.02
CA PRO A 130 -29.89 10.39 10.83
C PRO A 130 -29.59 11.07 9.49
N ASN A 131 -29.59 12.41 9.46
CA ASN A 131 -29.29 13.20 8.25
C ASN A 131 -27.78 13.34 7.98
N GLY A 132 -26.93 12.78 8.84
CA GLY A 132 -25.48 12.83 8.72
C GLY A 132 -24.91 12.00 7.56
N PHE A 133 -25.68 11.06 7.02
CA PHE A 133 -25.26 10.21 5.89
C PHE A 133 -25.49 10.88 4.53
N SER A 134 -25.07 12.14 4.41
CA SER A 134 -25.14 12.90 3.16
C SER A 134 -23.79 12.90 2.45
N LYS A 135 -23.81 13.12 1.12
CA LYS A 135 -22.60 13.26 0.30
C LYS A 135 -21.65 14.33 0.87
N GLN A 136 -22.19 15.46 1.32
CA GLN A 136 -21.41 16.56 1.89
C GLN A 136 -20.62 16.15 3.14
N VAL A 137 -21.20 15.32 4.01
CA VAL A 137 -20.53 14.85 5.22
C VAL A 137 -19.51 13.77 4.89
N LEU A 138 -19.88 12.79 4.07
CA LEU A 138 -19.00 11.67 3.69
C LEU A 138 -17.79 12.13 2.87
N GLU A 139 -17.95 13.12 1.99
CA GLU A 139 -16.88 13.62 1.13
C GLU A 139 -16.17 14.85 1.72
N ASN A 140 -16.27 15.07 3.03
CA ASN A 140 -15.56 16.15 3.69
C ASN A 140 -14.05 16.01 3.47
N THR A 141 -13.41 17.05 2.93
CA THR A 141 -11.98 17.05 2.59
C THR A 141 -11.06 16.92 3.81
N SER A 142 -11.52 17.31 4.99
CA SER A 142 -10.83 17.09 6.27
C SER A 142 -10.80 15.61 6.67
N GLY A 143 -11.71 14.80 6.13
CA GLY A 143 -11.74 13.35 6.34
C GLY A 143 -12.14 12.91 7.75
N PHE A 144 -11.80 11.66 8.04
CA PHE A 144 -12.09 10.92 9.25
C PHE A 144 -10.82 10.25 9.75
N ARG A 145 -10.69 10.09 11.07
CA ARG A 145 -9.56 9.39 11.67
C ARG A 145 -10.05 8.12 12.36
N GLY A 146 -9.52 6.99 11.92
CA GLY A 146 -9.77 5.67 12.52
C GLY A 146 -8.47 5.00 12.96
N SER A 147 -8.54 3.71 13.23
CA SER A 147 -7.41 2.84 13.52
C SER A 147 -6.48 2.64 12.31
N THR A 148 -6.94 2.91 11.09
CA THR A 148 -6.06 2.94 9.90
C THR A 148 -5.46 4.32 9.60
N GLY A 149 -5.61 5.28 10.53
CA GLY A 149 -5.17 6.65 10.37
C GLY A 149 -6.20 7.55 9.69
N LEU A 150 -5.73 8.59 9.00
CA LEU A 150 -6.57 9.57 8.31
C LEU A 150 -7.04 9.03 6.95
N PHE A 151 -8.33 9.12 6.68
CA PHE A 151 -8.91 8.80 5.39
C PHE A 151 -10.08 9.74 5.03
N ARG A 152 -10.37 9.88 3.74
CA ARG A 152 -11.55 10.59 3.24
C ARG A 152 -12.15 9.85 2.05
N PHE A 153 -13.41 10.14 1.73
CA PHE A 153 -14.04 9.67 0.52
C PHE A 153 -13.96 10.75 -0.56
N ARG A 154 -13.73 10.32 -1.80
CA ARG A 154 -13.70 11.17 -2.98
C ARG A 154 -15.07 11.22 -3.64
N ALA A 155 -15.28 12.20 -4.51
CA ALA A 155 -16.53 12.38 -5.26
C ALA A 155 -16.91 11.20 -6.18
N ASP A 156 -15.94 10.33 -6.49
CA ASP A 156 -16.10 9.08 -7.24
C ASP A 156 -16.44 7.87 -6.35
N GLY A 157 -16.63 8.09 -5.04
CA GLY A 157 -16.90 7.06 -4.04
C GLY A 157 -15.67 6.30 -3.55
N SER A 158 -14.48 6.54 -4.11
CA SER A 158 -13.26 5.88 -3.67
C SER A 158 -12.74 6.43 -2.34
N SER A 159 -12.05 5.58 -1.57
CA SER A 159 -11.36 6.00 -0.35
C SER A 159 -9.95 6.47 -0.68
N GLN A 160 -9.56 7.59 -0.10
CA GLN A 160 -8.20 8.11 -0.09
C GLN A 160 -7.66 8.02 1.35
N ARG A 161 -6.58 7.25 1.58
CA ARG A 161 -6.01 6.99 2.93
C ARG A 161 -4.54 7.36 3.08
N SER A 162 -4.18 7.95 4.21
CA SER A 162 -2.81 8.33 4.53
C SER A 162 -1.98 7.08 4.73
N MET A 163 -1.03 6.83 3.82
CA MET A 163 -0.12 5.69 3.90
C MET A 163 1.31 6.21 4.04
N PRO A 164 1.94 6.05 5.22
CA PRO A 164 3.36 6.31 5.37
C PRO A 164 4.19 5.48 4.39
N PHE A 165 5.35 6.02 4.05
CA PHE A 165 6.28 5.42 3.12
C PHE A 165 7.43 4.77 3.87
N PHE A 166 7.70 3.51 3.57
CA PHE A 166 8.72 2.70 4.22
C PHE A 166 9.74 2.17 3.22
N LYS A 167 10.92 1.85 3.73
CA LYS A 167 11.94 1.06 3.04
C LYS A 167 12.15 -0.23 3.80
N VAL A 168 12.27 -1.35 3.08
CA VAL A 168 12.66 -2.62 3.69
C VAL A 168 14.16 -2.60 3.96
N GLU A 169 14.54 -2.71 5.22
CA GLU A 169 15.93 -2.83 5.66
C GLU A 169 16.07 -3.97 6.66
N LYS A 170 17.00 -4.89 6.41
CA LYS A 170 17.27 -6.06 7.28
C LYS A 170 15.99 -6.85 7.58
N GLY A 171 15.15 -7.03 6.55
CA GLY A 171 13.88 -7.76 6.66
C GLY A 171 12.79 -7.05 7.48
N ARG A 172 12.90 -5.75 7.72
CA ARG A 172 11.91 -4.95 8.46
C ARG A 172 11.54 -3.68 7.72
N LEU A 173 10.32 -3.18 7.93
CA LEU A 173 9.93 -1.86 7.45
C LEU A 173 10.59 -0.79 8.31
N LYS A 174 11.30 0.12 7.67
CA LYS A 174 11.85 1.32 8.27
C LYS A 174 11.16 2.53 7.67
N LEU A 175 10.63 3.38 8.54
CA LEU A 175 9.93 4.59 8.13
C LEU A 175 10.88 5.51 7.34
N VAL A 176 10.43 5.96 6.18
CA VAL A 176 11.11 6.96 5.35
C VAL A 176 10.41 8.30 5.48
N GLU A 177 9.09 8.30 5.32
CA GLU A 177 8.26 9.51 5.40
C GLU A 177 6.92 9.16 6.04
N LYS A 178 6.48 9.95 7.02
CA LYS A 178 5.23 9.66 7.73
C LYS A 178 4.02 10.02 6.90
N GLN A 179 4.08 11.12 6.16
CA GLN A 179 3.00 11.58 5.29
C GLN A 179 3.57 12.39 4.12
N THR A 180 3.01 12.19 2.93
CA THR A 180 3.29 13.05 1.77
C THR A 180 2.25 14.18 1.70
N SER A 181 2.66 15.35 1.21
CA SER A 181 1.79 16.53 1.14
C SER A 181 0.53 16.26 0.31
N GLY A 182 -0.65 16.62 0.83
CA GLY A 182 -1.92 16.50 0.11
C GLY A 182 -2.77 15.29 0.51
N PHE A 183 -2.28 14.49 1.46
CA PHE A 183 -3.11 14.01 2.55
C PHE A 183 -3.39 15.13 3.55
#